data_AF-A0AAE0AU43-F1
#
_entry.id   AF-A0AAE0AU43-F1
#
_cell.length_a   1.000
_cell.length_b   1.000
_cell.length_c   1.000
_cell.angle_alpha   90.00
_cell.angle_beta   90.00
_cell.angle_gamma   90.00
#
_symmetry.space_group_name_H-M   'P 1'
#
loop_
_entity.id
_entity.type
_entity.pdbx_description
1 polymer ?
#
loop_
_entity_poly.entity_id
_entity_poly.type
_entity_poly.pdbx_seq_one_letter_code
_entity_poly.pdbx_strand_id
1 'polypeptide(L)'
;MELEFYHKKMEVELRNFMILWFIVFLSLCYCYAFGNKISEGIKRLLFVLPIVVLFVYLPLNLYSFHLNSITSFIIGFLGNLKLLLFAFGKGPLSSNPSISLAIFLAVASLPIKLQQNPPPNDQNKKHPSLKKLKNVSPMLLYAIKGLVLAIVVYTNTNYWEHINPKILLFFTVLHFYLLVEITLVLISALTGALLGLKLGANFQ
;
A
#
# COMPACT_ATOMS: atom_id res chain seq x y z
N MET A 1 -33.47 -17.79 4.25
CA MET A 1 -33.68 -16.74 3.23
C MET A 1 -32.71 -15.57 3.40
N GLU A 2 -32.71 -14.85 4.53
CA GLU A 2 -31.73 -13.77 4.75
C GLU A 2 -30.27 -14.26 4.77
N LEU A 3 -29.97 -15.35 5.49
CA LEU A 3 -28.60 -15.88 5.57
C LEU A 3 -28.04 -16.31 4.21
N GLU A 4 -28.86 -16.95 3.36
CA GLU A 4 -28.48 -17.34 1.99
C GLU A 4 -28.28 -16.13 1.08
N PHE A 5 -29.11 -15.09 1.25
CA PHE A 5 -28.96 -13.83 0.53
C PHE A 5 -27.64 -13.12 0.90
N TYR A 6 -27.31 -13.05 2.19
CA TYR A 6 -26.03 -12.52 2.68
C TYR A 6 -24.85 -13.35 2.17
N HIS A 7 -24.94 -14.68 2.23
CA HIS A 7 -23.89 -15.55 1.75
C HIS A 7 -23.60 -15.33 0.26
N LYS A 8 -24.64 -15.32 -0.58
CA LYS A 8 -24.53 -15.08 -2.02
C LYS A 8 -23.97 -13.69 -2.32
N LYS A 9 -24.34 -12.67 -1.54
CA LYS A 9 -23.80 -11.31 -1.65
C LYS A 9 -22.30 -11.27 -1.36
N MET A 10 -21.85 -11.94 -0.29
CA MET A 10 -20.43 -12.02 0.06
C MET A 10 -19.61 -12.77 -0.99
N GLU A 11 -20.13 -13.85 -1.58
CA GLU A 11 -19.45 -14.58 -2.66
C GLU A 11 -19.27 -13.74 -3.92
N VAL A 12 -20.29 -12.98 -4.30
CA VAL A 12 -20.24 -12.05 -5.45
C VAL A 12 -19.20 -10.98 -5.22
N GLU A 13 -19.14 -10.43 -4.00
CA GLU A 13 -18.15 -9.42 -3.62
C GLU A 13 -16.72 -9.98 -3.65
N LEU A 14 -16.48 -11.16 -3.07
CA LEU A 14 -15.18 -11.82 -3.11
C LEU A 14 -14.74 -12.07 -4.56
N ARG A 15 -15.66 -12.54 -5.41
CA ARG A 15 -15.39 -12.75 -6.84
C ARG A 15 -14.99 -11.44 -7.52
N ASN A 16 -15.71 -10.35 -7.29
CA ASN A 16 -15.38 -9.04 -7.86
C ASN A 16 -14.02 -8.54 -7.37
N PHE A 17 -13.71 -8.73 -6.09
CA PHE A 17 -12.40 -8.41 -5.53
C PHE A 17 -11.28 -9.20 -6.22
N MET A 18 -11.45 -10.51 -6.43
CA MET A 18 -10.46 -11.34 -7.12
C MET A 18 -10.25 -10.89 -8.58
N ILE A 19 -11.34 -10.60 -9.31
CA ILE A 19 -11.27 -10.08 -10.69
C ILE A 19 -10.54 -8.74 -10.74
N LEU A 20 -10.83 -7.84 -9.81
CA LEU A 20 -10.17 -6.55 -9.69
C LEU A 20 -8.65 -6.72 -9.54
N TRP A 21 -8.22 -7.57 -8.61
CA TRP A 21 -6.79 -7.83 -8.41
C TRP A 21 -6.13 -8.47 -9.62
N PHE A 22 -6.82 -9.37 -10.31
CA PHE A 22 -6.31 -9.96 -11.55
C PHE A 22 -6.07 -8.89 -12.63
N ILE A 23 -7.01 -7.96 -12.83
CA ILE A 23 -6.86 -6.82 -13.77
C ILE A 23 -5.68 -5.94 -13.37
N VAL A 24 -5.52 -5.65 -12.08
CA VAL A 24 -4.38 -4.88 -11.56
C VAL A 24 -3.06 -5.56 -11.90
N PHE A 25 -2.91 -6.86 -11.60
CA PHE A 25 -1.69 -7.61 -11.90
C PHE A 25 -1.39 -7.62 -13.39
N LEU A 26 -2.41 -7.86 -14.23
CA LEU A 26 -2.25 -7.89 -15.67
C LEU A 26 -1.82 -6.53 -16.23
N SER A 27 -2.40 -5.44 -15.71
CA SER A 27 -2.05 -4.06 -16.09
C SER A 27 -0.61 -3.72 -15.70
N LEU A 28 -0.16 -4.14 -14.52
CA LEU A 28 1.23 -3.94 -14.08
C LEU A 28 2.21 -4.75 -14.94
N CYS A 29 1.88 -6.00 -15.28
CA CYS A 29 2.68 -6.80 -16.21
C CYS A 29 2.82 -6.13 -17.58
N TYR A 30 1.73 -5.54 -18.10
CA TYR A 30 1.75 -4.76 -19.32
C TYR A 30 2.68 -3.54 -19.22
N CYS A 31 2.55 -2.74 -18.16
CA CYS A 31 3.44 -1.61 -17.89
C CYS A 31 4.91 -2.02 -17.82
N TYR A 32 5.22 -3.16 -17.21
CA TYR A 32 6.59 -3.66 -17.11
C TYR A 32 7.16 -4.10 -18.46
N ALA A 33 6.40 -4.90 -19.22
CA ALA A 33 6.86 -5.46 -20.50
C ALA A 33 7.10 -4.40 -21.58
N PHE A 34 6.28 -3.36 -21.60
CA PHE A 34 6.34 -2.30 -22.63
C PHE A 34 6.97 -1.01 -22.12
N GLY A 35 6.89 -0.70 -20.83
CA GLY A 35 7.45 0.54 -20.26
C GLY A 35 8.98 0.60 -20.27
N ASN A 36 9.66 -0.56 -20.29
CA ASN A 36 11.11 -0.62 -20.47
C ASN A 36 11.56 -0.43 -21.93
N LYS A 37 10.64 -0.53 -22.90
CA LYS A 37 10.92 -0.34 -24.34
C LYS A 37 10.72 1.10 -24.80
N ILE A 38 10.06 1.93 -24.00
CA ILE A 38 9.69 3.31 -24.32
C ILE A 38 10.61 4.25 -23.53
N SER A 39 11.14 5.28 -24.20
CA SER A 39 11.98 6.29 -23.57
C SER A 39 11.26 6.97 -22.40
N GLU A 40 11.98 7.17 -21.30
CA GLU A 40 11.49 7.82 -20.11
C GLU A 40 10.98 9.25 -20.35
N GLY A 41 10.09 9.71 -19.47
CA GLY A 41 9.46 11.03 -19.54
C GLY A 41 8.05 10.98 -20.15
N ILE A 42 7.72 11.97 -20.98
CA ILE A 42 6.33 12.24 -21.42
C ILE A 42 5.77 11.10 -22.29
N LYS A 43 6.59 10.45 -23.12
CA LYS A 43 6.14 9.35 -23.98
C LYS A 43 5.69 8.13 -23.16
N ARG A 44 6.48 7.76 -22.14
CA ARG A 44 6.11 6.69 -21.20
C ARG A 44 4.92 7.09 -20.33
N LEU A 45 4.79 8.37 -19.97
CA LEU A 45 3.62 8.87 -19.26
C LEU A 45 2.33 8.71 -20.06
N LEU A 46 2.30 9.13 -21.32
CA LEU A 46 1.12 8.99 -22.18
C LEU A 46 0.72 7.52 -22.37
N PHE A 47 1.70 6.62 -22.41
CA PHE A 47 1.46 5.18 -22.50
C PHE A 47 0.87 4.59 -21.20
N VAL A 48 1.32 5.06 -20.05
CA VAL A 48 0.86 4.58 -18.72
C VAL A 48 -0.43 5.27 -18.27
N LEU A 49 -0.74 6.45 -18.81
CA LEU A 49 -1.92 7.25 -18.48
C LEU A 49 -3.26 6.48 -18.53
N PRO A 50 -3.58 5.67 -19.57
CA PRO A 50 -4.82 4.89 -19.58
C PRO A 50 -4.92 3.91 -18.41
N ILE A 51 -3.79 3.37 -17.95
CA ILE A 51 -3.74 2.46 -16.79
C ILE A 51 -3.91 3.23 -15.49
N VAL A 52 -3.37 4.44 -15.40
CA VAL A 52 -3.57 5.33 -14.25
C VAL A 52 -5.05 5.69 -14.10
N VAL A 53 -5.72 6.03 -15.20
CA VAL A 53 -7.16 6.27 -15.22
C VAL A 53 -7.93 5.02 -14.79
N LEU A 54 -7.58 3.85 -15.33
CA LEU A 54 -8.19 2.57 -14.94
C LEU A 54 -8.08 2.33 -13.43
N PHE A 55 -6.91 2.59 -12.83
CA PHE A 55 -6.65 2.39 -11.39
C PHE A 55 -7.40 3.37 -10.48
N VAL A 56 -7.81 4.54 -10.99
CA VAL A 56 -8.72 5.45 -10.27
C VAL A 56 -10.16 4.91 -10.27
N TYR A 57 -10.62 4.34 -11.39
CA TYR A 57 -12.00 3.86 -11.52
C TYR A 57 -12.24 2.49 -10.89
N LEU A 58 -11.27 1.57 -10.97
CA LEU A 58 -11.41 0.19 -10.49
C LEU A 58 -11.84 0.04 -9.02
N PRO A 59 -11.27 0.79 -8.05
CA PRO A 59 -11.66 0.63 -6.65
C PRO A 59 -13.11 0.97 -6.36
N LEU A 60 -13.72 1.88 -7.13
CA LEU A 60 -15.08 2.39 -6.89
C LEU A 60 -16.21 1.34 -7.02
N ASN A 61 -15.90 0.14 -7.53
CA ASN A 61 -16.90 -0.89 -7.84
C ASN A 61 -17.08 -1.94 -6.73
N LEU A 62 -16.41 -1.80 -5.58
CA LEU A 62 -16.55 -2.70 -4.42
C LEU A 62 -17.64 -2.21 -3.47
N TYR A 63 -18.45 -3.13 -2.95
CA TYR A 63 -19.60 -2.82 -2.10
C TYR A 63 -19.20 -2.56 -0.64
N SER A 64 -18.26 -3.33 -0.09
CA SER A 64 -17.76 -3.16 1.27
C SER A 64 -16.92 -1.89 1.38
N PHE A 65 -17.32 -1.02 2.31
CA PHE A 65 -16.60 0.19 2.64
C PHE A 65 -15.11 -0.04 2.97
N HIS A 66 -14.78 -1.03 3.79
CA HIS A 66 -13.39 -1.29 4.18
C HIS A 66 -12.53 -1.80 3.02
N LEU A 67 -13.00 -2.82 2.29
CA LEU A 67 -12.32 -3.34 1.10
C LEU A 67 -12.16 -2.27 0.02
N ASN A 68 -13.21 -1.51 -0.29
CA ASN A 68 -13.15 -0.39 -1.22
C ASN A 68 -12.10 0.64 -0.77
N SER A 69 -12.14 1.07 0.49
CA SER A 69 -11.24 2.10 0.99
C SER A 69 -9.77 1.66 0.97
N ILE A 70 -9.48 0.41 1.37
CA ILE A 70 -8.12 -0.16 1.31
C ILE A 70 -7.66 -0.29 -0.15
N THR A 71 -8.47 -0.88 -1.02
CA THR A 71 -8.14 -1.06 -2.44
C THR A 71 -7.96 0.29 -3.13
N SER A 72 -8.78 1.29 -2.83
CA SER A 72 -8.66 2.65 -3.37
C SER A 72 -7.36 3.31 -2.95
N PHE A 73 -6.97 3.16 -1.69
CA PHE A 73 -5.71 3.73 -1.21
C PHE A 73 -4.50 3.03 -1.82
N ILE A 74 -4.48 1.69 -1.87
CA ILE A 74 -3.34 0.94 -2.40
C ILE A 74 -3.22 1.11 -3.93
N ILE A 75 -4.31 0.94 -4.67
CA ILE A 75 -4.29 0.96 -6.14
C ILE A 75 -4.40 2.39 -6.67
N GLY A 76 -5.45 3.09 -6.26
CA GLY A 76 -5.79 4.42 -6.77
C GLY A 76 -4.81 5.50 -6.32
N PHE A 77 -4.21 5.38 -5.14
CA PHE A 77 -3.23 6.36 -4.65
C PHE A 77 -1.78 5.85 -4.79
N LEU A 78 -1.40 4.77 -4.09
CA LEU A 78 0.00 4.32 -4.11
C LEU A 78 0.43 3.77 -5.47
N GLY A 79 -0.37 2.91 -6.09
CA GLY A 79 -0.08 2.34 -7.41
C GLY A 79 0.06 3.42 -8.49
N ASN A 80 -0.86 4.39 -8.51
CA ASN A 80 -0.81 5.51 -9.45
C ASN A 80 0.41 6.42 -9.24
N LEU A 81 0.75 6.79 -8.00
CA LEU A 81 1.94 7.60 -7.74
C LEU A 81 3.23 6.88 -8.17
N LYS A 82 3.29 5.56 -7.99
CA LYS A 82 4.46 4.75 -8.38
C LYS A 82 4.55 4.52 -9.89
N LEU A 83 3.42 4.36 -10.58
CA LEU A 83 3.34 4.35 -12.05
C LEU A 83 3.74 5.70 -12.65
N LEU A 84 3.34 6.80 -12.01
CA LEU A 84 3.73 8.15 -12.41
C LEU A 84 5.23 8.37 -12.24
N LEU A 85 5.80 7.96 -11.11
CA LEU A 85 7.25 7.99 -10.88
C LEU A 85 8.01 7.13 -11.90
N PHE A 86 7.50 5.91 -12.17
CA PHE A 86 8.02 5.04 -13.22
C PHE A 86 8.01 5.73 -14.58
N ALA A 87 6.93 6.40 -14.98
CA ALA A 87 6.87 7.13 -16.24
C ALA A 87 8.01 8.16 -16.38
N PHE A 88 8.35 8.88 -15.32
CA PHE A 88 9.43 9.88 -15.29
C PHE A 88 10.83 9.32 -15.06
N GLY A 89 10.99 8.00 -14.91
CA GLY A 89 12.32 7.39 -14.68
C GLY A 89 12.84 7.66 -13.27
N LYS A 90 11.94 7.99 -12.35
CA LYS A 90 12.25 8.34 -10.97
C LYS A 90 11.74 7.26 -10.03
N GLY A 91 12.40 7.15 -8.88
CA GLY A 91 12.05 6.21 -7.84
C GLY A 91 12.70 4.82 -8.02
N PRO A 92 12.51 3.94 -7.03
CA PRO A 92 13.19 2.65 -6.95
C PRO A 92 12.83 1.67 -8.08
N LEU A 93 11.85 1.99 -8.94
CA LEU A 93 11.48 1.19 -10.11
C LEU A 93 12.36 1.47 -11.35
N SER A 94 13.14 2.55 -11.34
CA SER A 94 13.99 2.96 -12.47
C SER A 94 15.50 2.77 -12.20
N SER A 95 15.84 2.14 -11.07
CA SER A 95 17.23 1.92 -10.67
C SER A 95 17.87 0.81 -11.51
N ASN A 96 18.96 1.14 -12.20
CA ASN A 96 19.86 0.16 -12.82
C ASN A 96 20.62 -0.61 -11.70
N PRO A 97 20.78 -1.95 -11.79
CA PRO A 97 20.41 -2.84 -12.89
C PRO A 97 18.98 -3.39 -12.80
N SER A 98 18.50 -3.97 -13.91
CA SER A 98 17.13 -4.47 -14.12
C SER A 98 16.57 -5.26 -12.93
N ILE A 99 15.64 -4.62 -12.23
CA ILE A 99 14.88 -5.20 -11.13
C ILE A 99 13.96 -6.32 -11.66
N SER A 100 13.93 -7.48 -10.99
CA SER A 100 13.06 -8.59 -11.37
C SER A 100 11.58 -8.20 -11.27
N LEU A 101 10.73 -8.78 -12.11
CA LEU A 101 9.30 -8.45 -12.19
C LEU A 101 8.62 -8.49 -10.81
N ALA A 102 8.98 -9.46 -9.97
CA ALA A 102 8.46 -9.58 -8.61
C ALA A 102 8.86 -8.41 -7.70
N ILE A 103 10.09 -7.91 -7.83
CA ILE A 103 10.57 -6.75 -7.08
C ILE A 103 9.95 -5.46 -7.66
N PHE A 104 9.75 -5.37 -8.98
CA PHE A 104 9.03 -4.25 -9.59
C PHE A 104 7.60 -4.18 -9.07
N LEU A 105 6.87 -5.31 -9.05
CA LEU A 105 5.52 -5.39 -8.50
C LEU A 105 5.49 -5.05 -7.01
N ALA A 106 6.40 -5.61 -6.21
CA ALA A 106 6.54 -5.33 -4.79
C ALA A 106 6.81 -3.85 -4.53
N VAL A 107 7.74 -3.25 -5.25
CA VAL A 107 8.09 -1.83 -5.09
C VAL A 107 7.01 -0.93 -5.68
N ALA A 108 6.27 -1.36 -6.70
CA ALA A 108 5.15 -0.62 -7.30
C ALA A 108 3.88 -0.63 -6.44
N SER A 109 3.71 -1.62 -5.57
CA SER A 109 2.51 -1.75 -4.72
C SER A 109 2.78 -1.48 -3.25
N LEU A 110 4.03 -1.60 -2.79
CA LEU A 110 4.40 -1.37 -1.41
C LEU A 110 5.36 -0.20 -1.23
N PRO A 111 5.27 0.50 -0.10
CA PRO A 111 6.21 1.53 0.25
C PRO A 111 7.48 0.90 0.89
N ILE A 112 8.29 0.24 0.06
CA ILE A 112 9.54 -0.42 0.45
C ILE A 112 10.73 0.46 0.06
N LYS A 113 11.67 0.69 0.99
CA LYS A 113 13.02 1.17 0.65
C LYS A 113 13.90 -0.06 0.38
N LEU A 114 14.36 -0.25 -0.86
CA LEU A 114 15.43 -1.21 -1.13
C LEU A 114 16.72 -0.67 -0.51
N GLN A 115 17.24 -1.35 0.51
CA GLN A 115 18.68 -1.27 0.79
C GLN A 115 19.38 -2.11 -0.28
N GLN A 116 19.81 -1.44 -1.37
CA GLN A 116 20.89 -1.99 -2.16
C GLN A 116 22.13 -2.01 -1.27
N ASN A 117 22.81 -3.16 -1.21
CA ASN A 117 24.05 -3.32 -0.44
C ASN A 117 24.96 -2.11 -0.69
N PRO A 118 25.50 -1.45 0.35
CA PRO A 118 26.45 -0.39 0.13
C PRO A 118 27.67 -0.98 -0.62
N PRO A 119 28.24 -0.26 -1.60
CA PRO A 119 29.54 -0.64 -2.14
C PRO A 119 30.56 -0.73 -0.99
N PRO A 120 31.56 -1.63 -1.07
CA PRO A 120 32.56 -1.79 -0.04
C PRO A 120 33.58 -0.65 -0.09
N ASN A 121 33.15 0.59 0.16
CA ASN A 121 33.99 1.70 0.59
C ASN A 121 33.12 2.94 0.79
N ASP A 122 32.79 3.24 2.04
CA ASP A 122 32.69 4.63 2.50
C ASP A 122 32.71 4.63 4.03
N GLN A 123 33.91 4.44 4.56
CA GLN A 123 34.24 4.94 5.89
C GLN A 123 34.26 6.47 5.80
N ASN A 124 33.63 7.13 6.78
CA ASN A 124 33.64 8.57 7.04
C ASN A 124 32.56 9.42 6.34
N LYS A 125 31.42 9.55 7.02
CA LYS A 125 30.80 10.85 7.36
C LYS A 125 29.72 10.62 8.44
N LYS A 126 30.13 10.70 9.71
CA LYS A 126 29.21 10.82 10.84
C LYS A 126 28.64 12.25 10.83
N HIS A 127 27.49 12.46 10.21
CA HIS A 127 26.61 13.58 10.57
C HIS A 127 25.83 13.19 11.83
N PRO A 128 25.68 14.09 12.82
CA PRO A 128 25.02 13.78 14.08
C PRO A 128 23.51 13.67 13.84
N SER A 129 23.02 12.46 13.62
CA SER A 129 21.59 12.19 13.54
C SER A 129 20.96 12.40 14.92
N LEU A 130 19.99 13.32 14.93
CA LEU A 130 18.92 13.53 15.90
C LEU A 130 18.83 12.49 17.02
N LYS A 131 18.88 13.02 18.25
CA LYS A 131 18.51 12.42 19.53
C LYS A 131 17.53 11.25 19.37
N LYS A 132 18.09 10.05 19.55
CA LYS A 132 17.41 8.77 19.77
C LYS A 132 16.46 8.91 20.96
N LEU A 133 15.18 9.17 20.69
CA LEU A 133 14.13 9.21 21.71
C LEU A 133 13.39 7.85 21.74
N LYS A 134 13.47 7.20 22.90
CA LYS A 134 12.71 6.05 23.42
C LYS A 134 12.90 4.65 22.80
N ASN A 135 13.49 3.79 23.64
CA ASN A 135 13.70 2.34 23.55
C ASN A 135 12.39 1.52 23.57
N VAL A 136 11.43 1.79 22.69
CA VAL A 136 10.27 0.90 22.51
C VAL A 136 10.58 -0.03 21.35
N SER A 137 10.46 -1.35 21.57
CA SER A 137 10.65 -2.30 20.47
C SER A 137 9.59 -2.04 19.38
N PRO A 138 9.94 -2.15 18.09
CA PRO A 138 8.99 -1.89 17.00
C PRO A 138 7.72 -2.75 17.12
N MET A 139 7.85 -3.97 17.64
CA MET A 139 6.72 -4.88 17.90
C MET A 139 5.75 -4.34 18.96
N LEU A 140 6.26 -3.74 20.05
CA LEU A 140 5.44 -3.10 21.08
C LEU A 140 4.67 -1.89 20.54
N LEU A 141 5.30 -1.09 19.67
CA LEU A 141 4.63 0.06 19.06
C LEU A 141 3.43 -0.37 18.21
N TYR A 142 3.57 -1.43 17.42
CA TYR A 142 2.46 -1.97 16.63
C TYR A 142 1.39 -2.64 17.50
N ALA A 143 1.78 -3.34 18.58
CA ALA A 143 0.83 -3.88 19.54
C ALA A 143 -0.01 -2.77 20.19
N ILE A 144 0.62 -1.65 20.58
CA ILE A 144 -0.09 -0.47 21.09
C ILE A 144 -1.03 0.10 20.03
N LYS A 145 -0.59 0.25 18.77
CA LYS A 145 -1.46 0.72 17.68
C LYS A 145 -2.65 -0.20 17.43
N GLY A 146 -2.45 -1.52 17.49
CA GLY A 146 -3.52 -2.51 17.39
C GLY A 146 -4.51 -2.41 18.55
N LEU A 147 -4.03 -2.20 19.77
CA LEU A 147 -4.87 -1.96 20.94
C LEU A 147 -5.70 -0.66 20.78
N VAL A 148 -5.06 0.42 20.32
CA VAL A 148 -5.76 1.68 20.03
C VAL A 148 -6.83 1.46 18.97
N LEU A 149 -6.54 0.72 17.89
CA LEU A 149 -7.53 0.39 16.88
C LEU A 149 -8.73 -0.38 17.46
N ALA A 150 -8.47 -1.37 18.32
CA ALA A 150 -9.53 -2.13 18.98
C ALA A 150 -10.43 -1.24 19.85
N ILE A 151 -9.85 -0.30 20.61
CA ILE A 151 -10.60 0.67 21.42
C ILE A 151 -11.44 1.58 20.53
N VAL A 152 -10.88 2.09 19.44
CA VAL A 152 -11.59 2.97 18.49
C VAL A 152 -12.78 2.23 17.87
N VAL A 153 -12.58 0.99 17.42
CA VAL A 153 -13.65 0.15 16.87
C VAL A 153 -14.73 -0.12 17.92
N TYR A 154 -14.34 -0.54 19.12
CA TYR A 154 -15.28 -0.80 20.22
C TYR A 154 -16.13 0.43 20.56
N THR A 155 -15.50 1.60 20.60
CA THR A 155 -16.17 2.87 20.88
C THR A 155 -17.14 3.24 19.77
N ASN A 156 -16.74 3.12 18.51
CA ASN A 156 -17.59 3.38 17.36
C ASN A 156 -18.77 2.39 17.24
N THR A 157 -18.64 1.14 17.68
CA THR A 157 -19.76 0.19 17.58
C THR A 157 -20.76 0.34 18.72
N ASN A 158 -20.28 0.56 19.96
CA ASN A 158 -21.15 0.52 21.14
C ASN A 158 -21.66 1.89 21.62
N TYR A 159 -20.99 2.99 21.24
CA TYR A 159 -21.28 4.32 21.78
C TYR A 159 -21.58 5.37 20.69
N TRP A 160 -21.80 4.97 19.43
CA TRP A 160 -21.95 5.91 18.33
C TRP A 160 -23.12 6.91 18.51
N GLU A 161 -24.23 6.48 19.11
CA GLU A 161 -25.43 7.30 19.31
C GLU A 161 -25.24 8.40 20.37
N HIS A 162 -24.31 8.20 21.31
CA HIS A 162 -24.13 9.07 22.47
C HIS A 162 -22.93 10.03 22.31
N ILE A 163 -22.14 9.85 21.26
CA ILE A 163 -20.91 10.60 21.02
C ILE A 163 -21.19 11.78 20.10
N ASN A 164 -20.59 12.93 20.42
CA ASN A 164 -20.68 14.12 19.57
C ASN A 164 -20.22 13.79 18.13
N PRO A 165 -20.96 14.15 17.08
CA PRO A 165 -20.65 13.80 15.69
C PRO A 165 -19.23 14.21 15.25
N LYS A 166 -18.67 15.30 15.80
CA LYS A 166 -17.28 15.71 15.53
C LYS A 166 -16.26 14.71 16.07
N ILE A 167 -16.51 14.16 17.25
CA ILE A 167 -15.66 13.16 17.90
C ILE A 167 -15.78 11.82 17.17
N LEU A 168 -17.00 11.46 16.74
CA LEU A 168 -17.23 10.27 15.91
C LEU A 168 -16.48 10.34 14.57
N LEU A 169 -16.48 11.51 13.92
CA LEU A 169 -15.72 11.73 12.69
C LEU A 169 -14.21 11.59 12.94
N PHE A 170 -13.69 12.17 14.03
CA PHE A 170 -12.28 12.01 14.42
C PHE A 170 -11.90 10.53 14.62
N PHE A 171 -12.71 9.76 15.35
CA PHE A 171 -12.48 8.33 15.54
C PHE A 171 -12.56 7.55 14.23
N THR A 172 -13.45 7.93 13.31
CA THR A 172 -13.56 7.31 11.99
C THR A 172 -12.31 7.55 11.14
N VAL A 173 -11.78 8.78 11.13
CA VAL A 173 -10.53 9.11 10.43
C VAL A 173 -9.35 8.37 11.05
N LEU A 174 -9.28 8.31 12.38
CA LEU A 174 -8.22 7.59 13.11
C LEU A 174 -8.26 6.08 12.83
N HIS A 175 -9.47 5.49 12.82
CA HIS A 175 -9.69 4.10 12.44
C HIS A 175 -9.15 3.80 11.03
N PHE A 176 -9.53 4.64 10.05
CA PHE A 176 -9.07 4.48 8.68
C PHE A 176 -7.54 4.62 8.55
N TYR A 177 -6.95 5.62 9.20
CA TYR A 177 -5.50 5.83 9.21
C TYR A 177 -4.75 4.61 9.76
N LEU A 178 -5.17 4.11 10.93
CA LEU A 178 -4.54 2.94 11.56
C LEU A 178 -4.71 1.68 10.72
N LEU A 179 -5.87 1.49 10.09
CA LEU A 179 -6.15 0.36 9.20
C LEU A 179 -5.21 0.35 7.98
N VAL A 180 -5.02 1.52 7.35
CA VAL A 180 -4.08 1.68 6.24
C VAL A 180 -2.66 1.37 6.70
N GLU A 181 -2.22 1.94 7.83
CA GLU A 181 -0.86 1.76 8.33
C GLU A 181 -0.53 0.28 8.63
N ILE A 182 -1.43 -0.42 9.33
CA ILE A 182 -1.26 -1.86 9.64
C ILE A 182 -1.23 -2.69 8.36
N THR A 183 -2.09 -2.35 7.39
CA THR A 183 -2.13 -3.05 6.10
C THR A 183 -0.80 -2.90 5.36
N LEU A 184 -0.21 -1.71 5.31
CA LEU A 184 1.10 -1.50 4.65
C LEU A 184 2.21 -2.30 5.30
N VAL A 185 2.22 -2.39 6.63
CA VAL A 185 3.20 -3.18 7.39
C VAL A 185 3.04 -4.66 7.12
N LEU A 186 1.81 -5.17 7.10
CA LEU A 186 1.52 -6.56 6.81
C LEU A 186 1.97 -6.93 5.40
N ILE A 187 1.61 -6.13 4.39
CA ILE A 187 2.03 -6.37 3.02
C ILE A 187 3.57 -6.32 2.97
N SER A 188 4.23 -5.38 3.65
CA SER A 188 5.69 -5.27 3.68
C SER A 188 6.37 -6.49 4.30
N ALA A 189 5.81 -7.01 5.40
CA ALA A 189 6.30 -8.23 6.03
C ALA A 189 6.14 -9.44 5.11
N LEU A 190 4.96 -9.58 4.49
CA LEU A 190 4.66 -10.67 3.56
C LEU A 190 5.59 -10.65 2.34
N THR A 191 5.80 -9.48 1.75
CA THR A 191 6.72 -9.30 0.63
C THR A 191 8.17 -9.59 1.03
N GLY A 192 8.61 -9.18 2.22
CA GLY A 192 9.94 -9.52 2.72
C GLY A 192 10.13 -11.02 2.94
N ALA A 193 9.11 -11.70 3.46
CA ALA A 193 9.12 -13.15 3.64
C ALA A 193 9.14 -13.89 2.30
N LEU A 194 8.31 -13.49 1.33
CA LEU A 194 8.21 -14.13 0.02
C LEU A 194 9.45 -13.90 -0.87
N LEU A 195 10.06 -12.72 -0.79
CA LEU A 195 11.22 -12.36 -1.61
C LEU A 195 12.57 -12.65 -0.93
N GLY A 196 12.57 -13.11 0.33
CA GLY A 196 13.80 -13.33 1.10
C GLY A 196 14.60 -12.04 1.37
N LEU A 197 13.99 -10.88 1.17
CA LEU A 197 14.64 -9.58 1.32
C LEU A 197 14.48 -9.11 2.76
N LYS A 198 15.59 -8.75 3.42
CA LYS A 198 15.58 -8.12 4.74
C LYS A 198 15.14 -6.67 4.59
N LEU A 199 13.83 -6.44 4.46
CA LEU A 199 13.25 -5.11 4.32
C LEU A 199 13.46 -4.32 5.62
N GLY A 200 14.20 -3.22 5.54
CA GLY A 200 14.23 -2.23 6.60
C GLY A 200 12.84 -1.60 6.74
N ALA A 201 12.09 -2.01 7.77
CA ALA A 201 10.82 -1.42 8.12
C ALA A 201 11.03 0.02 8.56
N ASN A 202 10.96 0.95 7.61
CA ASN A 202 11.06 2.38 7.88
C ASN A 202 9.84 3.11 7.33
N PHE A 203 8.69 2.89 7.98
CA PHE A 203 7.76 4.00 8.23
C PHE A 203 8.20 4.64 9.54
N GLN A 204 9.08 5.62 9.41
CA GLN A 204 9.49 6.50 10.49
C GLN A 204 9.14 7.92 10.08
#